data_AF-A0A835X8U8-F1
#
_entry.id   AF-A0A835X8U8-F1
#
_cell.length_a   1.000
_cell.length_b   1.000
_cell.length_c   1.000
_cell.angle_alpha   90.00
_cell.angle_beta   90.00
_cell.angle_gamma   90.00
#
_symmetry.space_group_name_H-M   'P 1'
#
loop_
_entity.id
_entity.type
_entity.pdbx_description
1 polymer ?
#
loop_
_entity_poly.entity_id
_entity_poly.type
_entity_poly.pdbx_seq_one_letter_code
_entity_poly.pdbx_strand_id
1 'polypeptide(L)'
;MTERGNPITQVILNEILDNVENSLVTFVLEHKKDTKYWVGMESMMLVQYQERLNYLLADKGGSIDRLESGQKLIVSNRIQDFLAFSKEKYESD
;
A
#
# COMPACT_ATOMS: atom_id res chain seq x y z
N MET A 1 -29.74 14.66 7.63
CA MET A 1 -28.40 14.17 7.97
C MET A 1 -27.61 14.15 6.68
N THR A 2 -26.69 15.09 6.45
CA THR A 2 -25.84 15.08 5.27
C THR A 2 -24.78 14.00 5.45
N GLU A 3 -24.81 12.99 4.59
CA GLU A 3 -23.71 12.06 4.41
C GLU A 3 -22.45 12.92 4.19
N ARG A 4 -21.54 12.96 5.15
CA ARG A 4 -20.23 13.59 4.94
C ARG A 4 -19.57 12.78 3.84
N GLY A 5 -19.46 13.36 2.63
CA GLY A 5 -18.78 12.74 1.50
C GLY A 5 -17.38 12.26 1.90
N ASN A 6 -16.91 11.20 1.26
CA ASN A 6 -15.57 10.67 1.48
C ASN A 6 -14.53 11.81 1.32
N PRO A 7 -13.78 12.18 2.38
CA PRO A 7 -12.82 13.28 2.30
C PRO A 7 -11.61 12.93 1.43
N ILE A 8 -11.45 11.66 1.07
CA ILE A 8 -10.34 11.16 0.27
C ILE A 8 -10.63 11.45 -1.20
N THR A 9 -10.07 12.55 -1.70
CA THR A 9 -9.99 12.81 -3.14
C THR A 9 -8.94 11.90 -3.78
N GLN A 10 -8.96 11.79 -5.12
CA GLN A 10 -7.93 11.04 -5.84
C GLN A 10 -6.51 11.60 -5.63
N VAL A 11 -6.36 12.93 -5.48
CA VAL A 11 -5.07 13.56 -5.18
C VAL A 11 -4.54 13.10 -3.82
N ILE A 12 -5.39 13.17 -2.78
CA ILE A 12 -5.03 12.72 -1.42
C ILE A 12 -4.72 11.22 -1.43
N LEU A 13 -5.49 10.41 -2.16
CA LEU A 13 -5.24 8.98 -2.27
C LEU A 13 -3.86 8.69 -2.87
N ASN A 14 -3.49 9.38 -3.96
CA ASN A 14 -2.18 9.21 -4.58
C ASN A 14 -1.05 9.61 -3.63
N GLU A 15 -1.17 10.73 -2.92
CA GLU A 15 -0.19 11.15 -1.91
C GLU A 15 -0.03 10.11 -0.79
N ILE A 16 -1.13 9.51 -0.33
CA ILE A 16 -1.09 8.44 0.65
C ILE A 16 -0.35 7.22 0.09
N LEU A 17 -0.67 6.78 -1.13
CA LEU A 17 -0.06 5.60 -1.75
C LEU A 17 1.44 5.81 -1.99
N ASP A 18 1.84 7.00 -2.47
CA ASP A 18 3.25 7.38 -2.62
C ASP A 18 3.99 7.31 -1.27
N ASN A 19 3.36 7.78 -0.19
CA ASN A 19 3.95 7.70 1.15
C ASN A 19 4.07 6.26 1.66
N VAL A 20 3.06 5.41 1.45
CA VAL A 20 3.12 3.99 1.82
C VAL A 20 4.28 3.32 1.10
N GLU A 21 4.35 3.47 -0.22
CA GLU A 21 5.37 2.83 -1.06
C GLU A 21 6.77 3.30 -0.70
N ASN A 22 6.98 4.62 -0.57
CA ASN A 22 8.27 5.19 -0.15
C ASN A 22 8.73 4.65 1.21
N SER A 23 7.80 4.47 2.16
CA SER A 23 8.11 3.91 3.48
C SER A 23 8.42 2.41 3.48
N LEU A 24 8.17 1.72 2.37
CA LEU A 24 8.37 0.28 2.20
C LEU A 24 9.51 -0.06 1.24
N VAL A 25 10.10 0.93 0.55
CA VAL A 25 11.20 0.70 -0.42
C VAL A 25 12.37 -0.05 0.21
N THR A 26 12.75 0.28 1.45
CA THR A 26 13.89 -0.38 2.13
C THR A 26 13.50 -1.68 2.83
N PHE A 27 12.21 -1.89 3.10
CA PHE A 27 11.70 -3.04 3.86
C PHE A 27 12.13 -4.37 3.23
N VAL A 28 12.02 -4.49 1.91
CA VAL A 28 12.38 -5.71 1.17
C VAL A 28 13.86 -6.07 1.38
N LEU A 29 14.75 -5.07 1.30
CA LEU A 29 16.19 -5.29 1.43
C LEU A 29 16.57 -5.66 2.86
N GLU A 30 15.94 -5.01 3.83
CA GLU A 30 16.17 -5.26 5.26
C GLU A 30 15.75 -6.68 5.66
N HIS A 31 14.59 -7.13 5.17
CA HIS A 31 14.00 -8.41 5.58
C HIS A 31 14.25 -9.55 4.58
N LYS A 32 15.02 -9.32 3.49
CA LYS A 32 15.36 -10.36 2.49
C LYS A 32 15.98 -11.61 3.13
N LYS A 33 16.69 -11.44 4.25
CA LYS A 33 17.34 -12.53 5.00
C LYS A 33 16.38 -13.28 5.94
N ASP A 34 15.27 -12.67 6.31
CA ASP A 34 14.30 -13.22 7.27
C ASP A 34 13.38 -14.25 6.61
N THR A 35 13.28 -14.19 5.28
CA THR A 35 12.46 -15.10 4.49
C THR A 35 13.33 -15.84 3.50
N LYS A 36 13.22 -17.17 3.44
CA LYS A 36 13.92 -17.98 2.42
C LYS A 36 13.27 -17.88 1.04
N TYR A 37 11.99 -17.50 0.98
CA TYR A 37 11.17 -17.53 -0.23
C TYR A 37 10.36 -16.26 -0.40
N TRP A 38 10.22 -15.80 -1.65
CA TRP A 38 9.43 -14.62 -2.02
C TRP A 38 8.00 -14.66 -1.47
N VAL A 39 7.32 -15.82 -1.48
CA VAL A 39 5.93 -15.94 -0.98
C VAL A 39 5.79 -15.48 0.48
N GLY A 40 6.80 -15.72 1.32
CA GLY A 40 6.84 -15.23 2.69
C GLY A 40 6.99 -13.71 2.75
N MET A 41 7.94 -13.18 1.96
CA MET A 41 8.17 -11.73 1.83
C MET A 41 6.93 -11.01 1.29
N GLU A 42 6.29 -11.53 0.25
CA GLU A 42 5.08 -10.98 -0.36
C GLU A 42 3.94 -10.85 0.65
N SER A 43 3.74 -11.89 1.47
CA SER A 43 2.73 -11.86 2.53
C SER A 43 3.03 -10.78 3.57
N MET A 44 4.30 -10.65 3.99
CA MET A 44 4.73 -9.61 4.92
C MET A 44 4.53 -8.21 4.31
N MET A 45 4.92 -8.02 3.05
CA MET A 45 4.78 -6.76 2.32
C MET A 45 3.32 -6.34 2.17
N LEU A 46 2.42 -7.27 1.86
CA LEU A 46 0.98 -7.01 1.75
C LEU A 46 0.40 -6.52 3.08
N VAL A 47 0.70 -7.21 4.19
CA VAL A 47 0.26 -6.79 5.53
C VAL A 47 0.78 -5.39 5.83
N GLN A 48 2.07 -5.16 5.62
CA GLN A 48 2.74 -3.89 5.90
C GLN A 48 2.21 -2.72 5.04
N TYR A 49 1.83 -2.99 3.78
CA TYR A 49 1.19 -2.01 2.90
C TYR A 49 -0.21 -1.66 3.40
N GLN A 50 -1.03 -2.69 3.71
CA GLN A 50 -2.41 -2.49 4.15
C GLN A 50 -2.49 -1.77 5.50
N GLU A 51 -1.63 -2.11 6.46
CA GLU A 51 -1.58 -1.44 7.77
C GLU A 51 -1.28 0.06 7.63
N ARG A 52 -0.25 0.41 6.85
CA ARG A 52 0.14 1.81 6.61
C ARG A 52 -0.93 2.57 5.84
N LEU A 53 -1.50 1.96 4.81
CA LEU A 53 -2.58 2.56 4.02
C LEU A 53 -3.79 2.87 4.91
N ASN A 54 -4.22 1.90 5.73
CA ASN A 54 -5.35 2.10 6.63
C ASN A 54 -5.08 3.20 7.65
N TYR A 55 -3.87 3.25 8.22
CA TYR A 55 -3.46 4.30 9.14
C TYR A 55 -3.53 5.69 8.49
N LEU A 56 -2.95 5.86 7.30
CA LEU A 56 -2.91 7.15 6.61
C LEU A 56 -4.27 7.59 6.07
N LEU A 57 -5.12 6.65 5.63
CA LEU A 57 -6.51 6.95 5.29
C LEU A 57 -7.28 7.44 6.51
N ALA A 58 -7.10 6.80 7.67
CA ALA A 58 -7.75 7.19 8.91
C ALA A 58 -7.30 8.58 9.40
N ASP A 59 -6.02 8.93 9.26
CA ASP A 59 -5.48 10.27 9.55
C ASP A 59 -6.20 11.37 8.73
N LYS A 60 -6.59 11.05 7.49
CA LYS A 60 -7.37 11.95 6.62
C LYS A 60 -8.88 11.86 6.82
N GLY A 61 -9.36 11.14 7.84
CA GLY A 61 -10.78 10.93 8.12
C GLY A 61 -11.50 9.99 7.15
N GLY A 62 -10.74 9.21 6.37
CA GLY A 62 -11.23 8.21 5.41
C GLY A 62 -11.08 6.78 5.91
N SER A 63 -11.51 5.83 5.08
CA SER A 63 -11.23 4.40 5.23
C SER A 63 -11.27 3.71 3.87
N ILE A 64 -10.61 2.56 3.74
CA ILE A 64 -10.56 1.83 2.47
C ILE A 64 -11.95 1.42 1.98
N ASP A 65 -12.85 1.05 2.90
CA ASP A 65 -14.22 0.65 2.58
C ASP A 65 -15.05 1.79 1.99
N ARG A 66 -14.72 3.04 2.34
CA ARG A 66 -15.40 4.26 1.89
C ARG A 66 -14.85 4.81 0.58
N LEU A 67 -13.76 4.25 0.07
CA LEU A 67 -13.24 4.60 -1.25
C LEU A 67 -14.25 4.20 -2.33
N GLU A 68 -14.34 5.03 -3.37
CA GLU A 68 -15.14 4.75 -4.56
C GLU A 68 -14.54 3.58 -5.35
N SER A 69 -15.33 2.93 -6.21
CA SER A 69 -14.86 1.78 -7.00
C SER A 69 -13.62 2.10 -7.85
N GLY A 70 -13.54 3.30 -8.43
CA GLY A 70 -12.36 3.75 -9.18
C GLY A 70 -11.12 3.91 -8.30
N GLN A 71 -11.29 4.43 -7.08
CA GLN A 71 -10.21 4.56 -6.10
C GLN A 71 -9.72 3.20 -5.59
N LYS A 72 -10.64 2.26 -5.33
CA LYS A 72 -10.30 0.88 -4.96
C LYS A 72 -9.51 0.17 -6.05
N LEU A 73 -9.86 0.40 -7.32
CA LEU A 73 -9.09 -0.11 -8.45
C LEU A 73 -7.67 0.49 -8.49
N ILE A 74 -7.53 1.80 -8.26
CA ILE A 74 -6.21 2.45 -8.18
C ILE A 74 -5.36 1.81 -7.07
N VAL A 75 -5.92 1.64 -5.87
CA VAL A 75 -5.22 0.98 -4.75
C VAL A 75 -4.78 -0.43 -5.13
N SER A 76 -5.66 -1.23 -5.73
CA SER A 76 -5.35 -2.60 -6.15
C SER A 76 -4.21 -2.64 -7.16
N ASN A 77 -4.24 -1.78 -8.18
CA ASN A 77 -3.19 -1.73 -9.20
C ASN A 77 -1.85 -1.30 -8.59
N ARG A 78 -1.86 -0.27 -7.73
CA ARG A 78 -0.65 0.23 -7.06
C ARG A 78 -0.01 -0.81 -6.15
N ILE A 79 -0.79 -1.60 -5.43
CA ILE A 79 -0.28 -2.73 -4.64
C ILE A 79 0.38 -3.77 -5.56
N GLN A 80 -0.26 -4.14 -6.67
CA GLN A 80 0.31 -5.12 -7.62
C GLN A 80 1.62 -4.63 -8.24
N ASP A 81 1.64 -3.38 -8.71
CA ASP A 81 2.84 -2.76 -9.30
C ASP A 81 3.97 -2.70 -8.28
N PHE A 82 3.67 -2.31 -7.04
CA PHE A 82 4.64 -2.23 -5.97
C PHE A 82 5.20 -3.61 -5.56
N LEU A 83 4.36 -4.64 -5.52
CA LEU A 83 4.82 -6.01 -5.26
C LEU A 83 5.70 -6.56 -6.38
N ALA A 84 5.36 -6.27 -7.64
CA ALA A 84 6.19 -6.66 -8.78
C ALA A 84 7.57 -5.99 -8.71
N PHE A 85 7.62 -4.68 -8.48
CA PHE A 85 8.86 -3.94 -8.24
C PHE A 85 9.66 -4.52 -7.05
N SER A 86 8.98 -4.80 -5.94
CA SER A 86 9.59 -5.37 -4.74
C SER A 86 10.17 -6.75 -4.99
N LYS A 87 9.50 -7.57 -5.81
CA LYS A 87 9.98 -8.90 -6.20
C LYS A 87 11.28 -8.80 -6.99
N GLU A 88 11.35 -7.90 -7.96
CA GLU A 88 12.58 -7.66 -8.72
C GLU A 88 13.75 -7.29 -7.79
N LYS A 89 13.50 -6.46 -6.77
CA LYS A 89 14.51 -6.10 -5.76
C LYS A 89 14.90 -7.26 -4.86
N TYR A 90 13.93 -8.09 -4.46
CA TYR A 90 14.18 -9.27 -3.66
C TYR A 90 15.04 -10.29 -4.43
N GLU A 91 14.75 -10.49 -5.71
CA GLU A 91 15.43 -11.46 -6.58
C GLU A 91 16.75 -10.93 -7.15
N SER A 92 16.97 -9.61 -7.17
CA SER A 92 18.26 -9.01 -7.56
C SER A 92 19.33 -9.26 -6.49
N ASP A 93 20.53 -9.64 -6.93
CA ASP A 93 21.69 -9.94 -6.10
C ASP A 93 22.30 -8.70 -5.41
#